data_AF-A0A8J5JI23-F1
#
_entry.id   AF-A0A8J5JI23-F1
#
_cell.length_a   1.000
_cell.length_b   1.000
_cell.length_c   1.000
_cell.angle_alpha   90.00
_cell.angle_beta   90.00
_cell.angle_gamma   90.00
#
_symmetry.space_group_name_H-M   'P 1'
#
loop_
_entity.id
_entity.type
_entity.pdbx_description
1 polymer ?
#
loop_
_entity_poly.entity_id
_entity_poly.type
_entity_poly.pdbx_seq_one_letter_code
_entity_poly.pdbx_strand_id
1 'polypeptide(L)'
;MHPKNTQCEWWIKAPSGKRIVINIQKIRIKSSPGCSKAYVVVDKSGTAQYQPATSIILCGKVRGAEFTSTSDTLNVVFDGGKKRPKA
;
A
#
# COMPACT_ATOMS: atom_id res chain seq x y z
N MET A 1 -15.62 -1.70 2.63
CA MET A 1 -16.04 -0.37 2.13
C MET A 1 -15.25 0.64 2.94
N HIS A 2 -14.53 1.57 2.32
CA HIS A 2 -13.70 2.53 3.05
C HIS A 2 -14.36 3.92 3.05
N PRO A 3 -14.09 4.78 4.04
CA PRO A 3 -14.52 6.16 3.99
C PRO A 3 -13.83 6.88 2.82
N LYS A 4 -14.52 7.86 2.22
CA LYS A 4 -13.97 8.65 1.11
C LYS A 4 -13.00 9.70 1.67
N ASN A 5 -12.01 10.11 0.88
CA ASN A 5 -10.95 11.04 1.31
C ASN A 5 -10.15 10.52 2.52
N THR A 6 -9.91 9.21 2.58
CA THR A 6 -9.15 8.59 3.65
C THR A 6 -7.75 8.26 3.13
N GLN A 7 -6.76 8.72 3.88
CA GLN A 7 -5.39 8.26 3.75
C GLN A 7 -5.01 7.57 5.07
N CYS A 8 -4.52 6.34 4.96
CA CYS A 8 -4.04 5.57 6.10
C CYS A 8 -2.61 5.14 5.84
N GLU A 9 -1.83 5.07 6.90
CA GLU A 9 -0.44 4.64 6.84
C GLU A 9 -0.16 3.70 8.02
N TRP A 10 0.52 2.59 7.72
CA TRP A 10 0.95 1.61 8.71
C TRP A 10 2.46 1.46 8.62
N TRP A 11 3.12 1.64 9.76
CA TRP A 11 4.55 1.47 9.93
C TRP A 11 4.79 0.20 10.73
N ILE A 12 5.42 -0.79 10.11
CA ILE A 12 5.61 -2.12 10.68
C ILE A 12 7.09 -2.32 10.95
N LYS A 13 7.42 -2.64 12.21
CA LYS A 13 8.78 -2.89 12.67
C LYS A 13 8.88 -4.29 13.27
N ALA A 14 9.84 -5.07 12.79
CA ALA A 14 10.23 -6.35 13.36
C ALA A 14 11.45 -6.16 14.29
N PRO A 15 11.78 -7.19 15.10
CA PRO A 15 13.06 -7.21 15.82
C PRO A 15 14.24 -7.06 14.85
N SER A 16 15.31 -6.46 15.35
CA SER A 16 16.54 -6.22 14.56
C SER A 16 17.03 -7.50 13.89
N GLY A 17 17.40 -7.38 12.62
CA GLY A 17 17.89 -8.50 11.79
C GLY A 17 16.81 -9.48 11.29
N LYS A 18 15.53 -9.27 11.61
CA LYS A 18 14.42 -10.06 11.05
C LYS A 18 13.72 -9.30 9.94
N ARG A 19 13.35 -10.00 8.86
CA ARG A 19 12.53 -9.44 7.77
C ARG A 19 11.05 -9.68 8.02
N ILE A 20 10.23 -8.78 7.49
CA ILE A 20 8.78 -8.83 7.52
C ILE A 20 8.30 -9.44 6.21
N VAL A 21 7.42 -10.44 6.30
CA VAL A 21 6.64 -10.94 5.17
C VAL A 21 5.21 -10.47 5.35
N ILE A 22 4.72 -9.65 4.42
CA ILE A 22 3.33 -9.21 4.42
C ILE A 22 2.54 -9.98 3.36
N ASN A 23 1.46 -10.62 3.82
CA ASN A 23 0.52 -11.33 2.95
C ASN A 23 -0.76 -10.50 2.77
N ILE A 24 -0.95 -9.98 1.58
CA ILE A 24 -2.16 -9.29 1.15
C ILE A 24 -3.17 -10.35 0.69
N GLN A 25 -4.09 -10.67 1.59
CA GLN A 25 -5.17 -11.62 1.29
C GLN A 25 -6.08 -11.12 0.17
N LYS A 26 -6.48 -9.84 0.24
CA LYS A 26 -7.45 -9.25 -0.70
C LYS A 26 -7.41 -7.73 -0.72
N ILE A 27 -7.34 -7.16 -1.93
CA ILE A 27 -7.65 -5.74 -2.19
C ILE A 27 -8.84 -5.69 -3.15
N ARG A 28 -9.79 -4.80 -2.87
CA ARG A 28 -10.91 -4.49 -3.76
C ARG A 28 -11.18 -2.98 -3.74
N ILE A 29 -10.44 -2.26 -4.56
CA ILE A 29 -10.57 -0.80 -4.74
C ILE A 29 -10.78 -0.46 -6.22
N LYS A 30 -11.05 0.82 -6.52
CA LYS A 30 -11.30 1.26 -7.90
C LYS A 30 -10.02 1.12 -8.74
N SER A 31 -10.12 0.47 -9.89
CA SER A 31 -9.02 0.44 -10.86
C SER A 31 -8.99 1.72 -11.70
N SER A 32 -7.79 2.14 -12.09
CA SER A 32 -7.53 3.24 -13.01
C SER A 32 -6.14 3.10 -13.63
N PRO A 33 -5.87 3.68 -14.82
CA PRO A 33 -4.53 3.75 -15.37
C PRO A 33 -3.53 4.30 -14.34
N GLY A 34 -2.44 3.57 -14.12
CA GLY A 34 -1.41 3.89 -13.12
C GLY A 34 -1.91 3.99 -11.67
N CYS A 35 -3.07 3.41 -11.34
CA CYS A 35 -3.69 3.52 -10.01
C CYS A 35 -3.94 4.96 -9.52
N SER A 36 -4.06 5.91 -10.45
CA SER A 36 -4.25 7.35 -10.19
C SER A 36 -5.48 7.77 -9.35
N LYS A 37 -6.48 6.90 -9.16
CA LYS A 37 -7.72 7.24 -8.42
C LYS A 37 -7.71 6.80 -6.96
N ALA A 38 -7.16 5.63 -6.68
CA ALA A 38 -7.09 5.01 -5.36
C ALA A 38 -6.07 3.88 -5.43
N TYR A 39 -5.27 3.72 -4.38
CA TYR A 39 -4.17 2.77 -4.40
C TYR A 39 -3.80 2.28 -3.00
N VAL A 40 -3.11 1.15 -2.97
CA VAL A 40 -2.31 0.69 -1.84
C VAL A 40 -0.85 0.71 -2.28
N VAL A 41 0.03 1.27 -1.46
CA VAL A 41 1.49 1.16 -1.64
C VAL A 41 2.04 0.22 -0.58
N VAL A 42 2.89 -0.71 -0.98
CA VAL A 42 3.74 -1.49 -0.07
C VAL A 42 5.19 -1.05 -0.32
N ASP A 43 5.81 -0.40 0.67
CA ASP A 43 7.24 -0.06 0.61
C ASP A 43 8.07 -1.05 1.43
N LYS A 44 8.92 -1.80 0.72
CA LYS A 44 9.75 -2.86 1.30
C LYS A 44 10.89 -2.33 2.16
N SER A 45 11.25 -1.05 2.05
CA SER A 45 12.29 -0.44 2.88
C SER A 45 11.75 0.10 4.19
N GLY A 46 10.44 0.40 4.25
CA GLY A 46 9.79 1.00 5.41
C GLY A 46 10.30 2.41 5.72
N THR A 47 10.80 3.12 4.70
CA THR A 47 11.29 4.49 4.81
C THR A 47 10.21 5.48 4.37
N ALA A 48 10.26 6.71 4.92
CA ALA A 48 9.30 7.77 4.59
C ALA A 48 9.42 8.28 3.14
N GLN A 49 10.43 7.83 2.40
CA GLN A 49 10.74 8.30 1.05
C GLN A 49 9.89 7.62 -0.02
N TYR A 50 9.35 6.43 0.23
CA TYR A 50 8.50 5.68 -0.71
C TYR A 50 9.09 5.62 -2.13
N GLN A 51 10.36 5.23 -2.23
CA GLN A 51 11.08 5.26 -3.50
C GLN A 51 10.48 4.26 -4.51
N PRO A 52 10.40 4.60 -5.81
CA PRO A 52 9.88 3.69 -6.83
C PRO A 52 10.59 2.34 -6.89
N ALA A 53 11.87 2.27 -6.53
CA ALA A 53 12.66 1.04 -6.53
C ALA A 53 12.26 0.05 -5.40
N THR A 54 11.66 0.55 -4.32
CA THR A 54 11.30 -0.24 -3.12
C THR A 54 9.80 -0.35 -2.90
N SER A 55 9.01 0.46 -3.61
CA SER A 55 7.56 0.56 -3.48
C SER A 55 6.81 -0.16 -4.61
N ILE A 56 5.75 -0.88 -4.23
CA ILE A 56 4.80 -1.50 -5.17
C ILE A 56 3.45 -0.82 -5.02
N ILE A 57 2.88 -0.35 -6.14
CA ILE A 57 1.55 0.27 -6.20
C ILE A 57 0.53 -0.76 -6.67
N LEU A 58 -0.56 -0.91 -5.92
CA LEU A 58 -1.64 -1.86 -6.17
C LEU A 58 -2.99 -1.15 -6.25
N CYS A 59 -3.82 -1.55 -7.21
CA CYS A 59 -5.23 -1.15 -7.27
C CYS A 59 -6.10 -2.20 -7.99
N GLY A 60 -7.41 -1.98 -8.00
CA GLY A 60 -8.36 -2.93 -8.58
C GLY A 60 -8.65 -4.11 -7.65
N LYS A 61 -8.71 -5.32 -8.23
CA LYS A 61 -8.96 -6.57 -7.51
C LYS A 61 -7.66 -7.36 -7.42
N VAL A 62 -7.04 -7.39 -6.25
CA VAL A 62 -5.87 -8.23 -5.96
C VAL A 62 -6.31 -9.33 -4.99
N ARG A 63 -5.86 -10.57 -5.21
CA ARG A 63 -6.08 -11.71 -4.32
C ARG A 63 -4.77 -12.46 -4.19
N GLY A 64 -4.30 -12.64 -2.96
CA GLY A 64 -3.06 -13.35 -2.65
C GLY A 64 -1.84 -12.68 -3.28
N ALA A 65 -1.28 -11.68 -2.62
CA ALA A 65 0.02 -11.10 -2.97
C ALA A 65 0.92 -11.10 -1.73
N GLU A 66 2.18 -11.43 -1.91
CA GLU A 66 3.15 -11.50 -0.82
C GLU A 66 4.35 -10.61 -1.13
N PHE A 67 4.80 -9.86 -0.12
CA PHE A 67 5.98 -9.02 -0.22
C PHE A 67 6.87 -9.22 1.00
N THR A 68 8.18 -9.24 0.78
CA THR A 68 9.19 -9.35 1.84
C THR A 68 9.96 -8.05 1.96
N SER A 69 10.10 -7.50 3.16
CA SER A 69 10.91 -6.30 3.39
C SER A 69 12.39 -6.51 3.06
N THR A 70 13.11 -5.42 2.81
CA THR A 70 14.57 -5.45 2.62
C THR A 70 15.32 -5.54 3.96
N SER A 71 14.77 -4.90 4.99
CA SER A 71 15.28 -4.86 6.37
C SER A 71 14.19 -5.29 7.36
N ASP A 72 14.25 -4.80 8.59
CA ASP A 72 13.30 -5.03 9.67
C ASP A 72 12.12 -4.02 9.70
N THR A 73 11.97 -3.22 8.66
CA THR A 73 10.90 -2.23 8.49
C THR A 73 10.12 -2.46 7.20
N LEU A 74 8.81 -2.19 7.25
CA LEU A 74 7.92 -2.21 6.09
C LEU A 74 6.80 -1.20 6.31
N ASN A 75 6.47 -0.43 5.28
CA ASN A 75 5.36 0.51 5.35
C ASN A 75 4.27 0.13 4.35
N VAL A 76 3.02 0.38 4.74
CA VAL A 76 1.85 0.26 3.87
C VAL A 76 1.09 1.57 3.88
N VAL A 77 0.77 2.10 2.70
CA VAL A 77 -0.08 3.28 2.54
C VAL A 77 -1.35 2.88 1.80
N PHE A 78 -2.49 3.40 2.24
CA PHE A 78 -3.73 3.33 1.50
C PHE A 78 -4.25 4.74 1.23
N ASP A 79 -4.54 5.03 -0.04
CA ASP A 79 -5.27 6.23 -0.47
C ASP A 79 -6.59 5.82 -1.12
N GLY A 80 -7.70 6.24 -0.50
CA GLY A 80 -9.05 5.93 -0.96
C GLY A 80 -9.58 6.84 -2.08
N GLY A 81 -8.81 7.83 -2.52
CA GLY A 81 -9.19 8.81 -3.53
C GLY A 81 -10.14 9.91 -3.06
N LYS A 82 -10.21 10.99 -3.86
CA LYS A 82 -11.09 12.13 -3.63
C LYS A 82 -12.54 11.87 -4.07
N LYS A 83 -13.53 12.48 -3.40
CA LYS A 83 -14.90 12.64 -3.93
C LYS A 83 -14.85 13.41 -5.27
N ARG A 84 -15.41 12.84 -6.34
CA ARG A 84 -15.76 13.65 -7.53
C ARG A 84 -16.94 14.55 -7.15
N PRO A 85 -16.91 15.86 -7.45
CA PRO A 85 -18.10 16.70 -7.34
C PRO A 85 -19.23 16.07 -8.17
N LYS A 86 -20.46 16.07 -7.64
CA LYS A 86 -21.62 15.84 -8.51
C LYS A 86 -21.73 17.09 -9.39
N ALA A 87 -21.73 16.89 -10.71
CA ALA A 87 -22.18 17.91 -11.65
C ALA A 87 -23.69 18.13 -11.48
#